data_AF-A0A7R9ANK6-F1
#
_entry.id   AF-A0A7R9ANK6-F1
#
_cell.length_a   1.000
_cell.length_b   1.000
_cell.length_c   1.000
_cell.angle_alpha   90.00
_cell.angle_beta   90.00
_cell.angle_gamma   90.00
#
_symmetry.space_group_name_H-M   'P 1'
#
loop_
_entity.id
_entity.type
_entity.pdbx_description
1 polymer ?
#
loop_
_entity_poly.entity_id
_entity_poly.type
_entity_poly.pdbx_seq_one_letter_code
_entity_poly.pdbx_strand_id
1 'polypeptide(L)'
;MNVLYDKDHYKLALGQLNTARHLVDNVSKDYVRLLKFGDSLYRCKQLKKAALGRMATIMKRQGPNLQYLEQVRQHLARLPSIDPYTRTIIICGFPNVGKSSFINKITRADVEVQPYAFTTKSLYVGHMDYKYLRWQVIDTPGILDHPLEDRNVIEMQAVTALAHLRSALANALVVLSPTAEDGEIKVRISPLIVVLNKTDVVKLADLTPERRAALATLEADKVPLMEMSTLTEDGVMEVKTEACEQLLSYRVDIKLRSKKVDGILNRLRVAMPTQRDNKERPPCIPEAVVKKKQEAAARGLKRKLERDIEMEEGDDYVLDLKKKYDLPEEYKYDIIPELWDGHNIADYIDLDIFKKLEELEREEALREGAGYYAIPKIEMDETLKEIRELAHQIRDKKAIMKQEGAVVKSSTKPVVPRTTPARARGRTVTKLRTEMEKLGVDMADTENAHFTRTRSKIRSLSRPPMKRMRLESSDRSRSMSRPPRDEMGVKDVAMKSKLQNIAHKALKKKIARKGMKGEGDRFIGTKMPKHLFSGKRGIGKTDRR
;
A
#
# COMPACT_ATOMS: atom_id res chain seq x y z
N MET A 1 -5.62 44.42 7.90
CA MET A 1 -7.04 44.13 8.18
C MET A 1 -7.79 45.37 8.66
N ASN A 2 -7.37 46.04 9.73
CA ASN A 2 -8.07 47.23 10.24
C ASN A 2 -8.23 48.34 9.20
N VAL A 3 -7.11 48.74 8.58
CA VAL A 3 -7.06 49.82 7.57
C VAL A 3 -7.87 49.49 6.31
N LEU A 4 -7.92 48.21 5.90
CA LEU A 4 -8.50 47.80 4.62
C LEU A 4 -9.99 47.48 4.68
N TYR A 5 -10.47 46.93 5.79
CA TYR A 5 -11.81 46.32 5.84
C TYR A 5 -12.69 46.85 6.96
N ASP A 6 -12.19 47.78 7.77
CA ASP A 6 -12.80 48.21 9.05
C ASP A 6 -13.01 47.01 10.00
N LYS A 7 -12.20 46.96 11.06
CA LYS A 7 -12.23 45.87 12.03
C LYS A 7 -13.62 45.71 12.67
N ASP A 8 -14.33 46.79 12.91
CA ASP A 8 -15.60 46.74 13.64
C ASP A 8 -16.70 46.22 12.74
N HIS A 9 -16.79 46.69 11.50
CA HIS A 9 -17.72 46.15 10.52
C HIS A 9 -17.46 44.64 10.25
N TYR A 10 -16.20 44.25 10.07
CA TYR A 10 -15.82 42.84 9.88
C TYR A 10 -16.22 41.95 11.07
N LYS A 11 -15.97 42.42 12.30
CA LYS A 11 -16.32 41.68 13.52
C LYS A 11 -17.84 41.59 13.70
N LEU A 12 -18.57 42.65 13.42
CA LEU A 12 -20.04 42.67 13.48
C LEU A 12 -20.65 41.69 12.49
N ALA A 13 -20.19 41.67 11.23
CA ALA A 13 -20.67 40.74 10.20
C ALA A 13 -20.48 39.27 10.63
N LEU A 14 -19.29 38.91 11.11
CA LEU A 14 -19.01 37.57 11.64
C LEU A 14 -19.82 37.23 12.90
N GLY A 15 -20.00 38.20 13.79
CA GLY A 15 -20.82 38.04 14.99
C GLY A 15 -22.30 37.77 14.68
N GLN A 16 -22.85 38.47 13.67
CA GLN A 16 -24.22 38.25 13.20
C GLN A 16 -24.39 36.86 12.56
N LEU A 17 -23.39 36.37 11.81
CA LEU A 17 -23.39 35.00 11.29
C LEU A 17 -23.31 33.94 12.39
N ASN A 18 -22.48 34.14 13.41
CA ASN A 18 -22.41 33.22 14.55
C ASN A 18 -23.76 33.17 15.30
N THR A 19 -24.41 34.32 15.47
CA THR A 19 -25.75 34.40 16.06
C THR A 19 -26.78 33.67 15.21
N ALA A 20 -26.75 33.86 13.89
CA ALA A 20 -27.63 33.16 12.95
C ALA A 20 -27.45 31.63 13.02
N ARG A 21 -26.22 31.13 13.13
CA ARG A 21 -25.93 29.70 13.36
C ARG A 21 -26.66 29.18 14.60
N HIS A 22 -26.50 29.86 15.73
CA HIS A 22 -27.15 29.47 16.99
C HIS A 22 -28.69 29.51 16.91
N LEU A 23 -29.26 30.49 16.20
CA LEU A 23 -30.71 30.54 15.98
C LEU A 23 -31.22 29.37 15.13
N VAL A 24 -30.50 29.01 14.06
CA VAL A 24 -30.83 27.85 13.22
C VAL A 24 -30.78 26.55 14.03
N ASP A 25 -29.76 26.37 14.87
CA ASP A 25 -29.65 25.20 15.75
C ASP A 25 -30.81 25.11 16.74
N ASN A 26 -31.21 26.24 17.34
CA ASN A 26 -32.34 26.28 18.27
C ASN A 26 -33.67 25.95 17.57
N VAL A 27 -33.91 26.54 16.40
CA VAL A 27 -35.08 26.22 15.56
C VAL A 27 -35.08 24.73 15.23
N SER A 28 -33.93 24.17 14.83
CA SER A 28 -33.80 22.74 14.54
C SER A 28 -34.21 21.87 15.75
N LYS A 29 -33.64 22.15 16.93
CA LYS A 29 -33.92 21.41 18.17
C LYS A 29 -35.41 21.47 18.56
N ASP A 30 -36.01 22.65 18.50
CA ASP A 30 -37.41 22.84 18.89
C ASP A 30 -38.36 22.13 17.93
N TYR A 31 -38.11 22.21 16.62
CA TYR A 31 -38.93 21.51 15.64
C TYR A 31 -38.75 20.00 15.67
N VAL A 32 -37.54 19.50 15.92
CA VAL A 32 -37.31 18.06 16.13
C VAL A 32 -38.06 17.58 17.38
N ARG A 33 -38.10 18.38 18.45
CA ARG A 33 -38.88 18.07 19.66
C ARG A 33 -40.38 18.04 19.37
N LEU A 34 -40.91 19.02 18.63
CA LEU A 34 -42.33 19.08 18.24
C LEU A 34 -42.73 17.94 17.30
N LEU A 35 -41.85 17.54 16.39
CA LEU A 35 -42.13 16.50 15.40
C LEU A 35 -42.33 15.10 16.03
N LYS A 36 -41.81 14.86 17.24
CA LYS A 36 -42.05 13.62 18.00
C LYS A 36 -43.52 13.40 18.35
N PHE A 37 -44.31 14.47 18.45
CA PHE A 37 -45.74 14.42 18.78
C PHE A 37 -46.63 14.56 17.54
N GLY A 38 -46.08 14.44 16.33
CA GLY A 38 -46.84 14.45 15.10
C GLY A 38 -47.67 13.17 14.95
N ASP A 39 -49.00 13.34 14.87
CA ASP A 39 -50.00 12.27 14.77
C ASP A 39 -50.36 11.90 13.32
N SER A 40 -50.10 12.80 12.37
CA SER A 40 -50.45 12.64 10.96
C SER A 40 -49.32 13.09 10.04
N LEU A 41 -49.25 12.47 8.86
CA LEU A 41 -48.28 12.85 7.82
C LEU A 41 -48.43 14.33 7.43
N TYR A 42 -49.68 14.84 7.39
CA TYR A 42 -49.97 16.22 7.07
C TYR A 42 -49.37 17.19 8.09
N ARG A 43 -49.58 16.94 9.40
CA ARG A 43 -49.01 17.77 10.49
C ARG A 43 -47.48 17.72 10.49
N CYS A 44 -46.88 16.55 10.30
CA CYS A 44 -45.43 16.41 10.17
C CYS A 44 -44.87 17.20 8.97
N LYS A 45 -45.55 17.16 7.82
CA LYS A 45 -45.18 17.94 6.62
C LYS A 45 -45.25 19.45 6.87
N GLN A 46 -46.29 19.92 7.56
CA GLN A 46 -46.43 21.33 7.93
C GLN A 46 -45.32 21.80 8.88
N LEU A 47 -45.00 21.01 9.91
CA LEU A 47 -43.90 21.32 10.84
C LEU A 47 -42.55 21.38 10.11
N LYS A 48 -42.28 20.42 9.21
CA LYS A 48 -41.07 20.45 8.36
C LYS A 48 -41.01 21.72 7.51
N LYS A 49 -42.10 22.08 6.82
CA LYS A 49 -42.16 23.26 5.96
C LYS A 49 -41.93 24.55 6.76
N ALA A 50 -42.53 24.64 7.95
CA ALA A 50 -42.38 25.80 8.81
C ALA A 50 -40.96 25.91 9.39
N ALA A 51 -40.31 24.79 9.76
CA ALA A 51 -38.93 24.77 10.22
C ALA A 51 -37.96 25.28 9.15
N LEU A 52 -38.05 24.71 7.94
CA LEU A 52 -37.22 25.13 6.81
C LEU A 52 -37.48 26.58 6.41
N GLY A 53 -38.73 27.02 6.47
CA GLY A 53 -39.11 28.42 6.27
C GLY A 53 -38.43 29.35 7.27
N ARG A 54 -38.49 29.05 8.58
CA ARG A 54 -37.83 29.85 9.63
C ARG A 54 -36.32 29.89 9.45
N MET A 55 -35.69 28.77 9.12
CA MET A 55 -34.25 28.71 8.83
C MET A 55 -33.88 29.57 7.61
N ALA A 56 -34.67 29.49 6.53
CA ALA A 56 -34.47 30.31 5.34
C ALA A 56 -34.64 31.80 5.61
N THR A 57 -35.62 32.20 6.45
CA THR A 57 -35.80 33.60 6.85
C THR A 57 -34.61 34.13 7.65
N ILE A 58 -34.06 33.34 8.57
CA ILE A 58 -32.84 33.70 9.32
C ILE A 58 -31.68 33.94 8.35
N MET A 59 -31.48 33.05 7.37
CA MET A 59 -30.42 33.19 6.37
C MET A 59 -30.65 34.38 5.43
N LYS A 60 -31.89 34.61 4.97
CA LYS A 60 -32.22 35.74 4.08
C LYS A 60 -31.91 37.09 4.72
N ARG A 61 -32.08 37.22 6.05
CA ARG A 61 -31.72 38.43 6.80
C ARG A 61 -30.21 38.72 6.79
N GLN A 62 -29.35 37.71 6.61
CA GLN A 62 -27.89 37.85 6.60
C GLN A 62 -27.31 38.14 5.20
N GLY A 63 -28.15 38.31 4.17
CA GLY A 63 -27.72 38.62 2.79
C GLY A 63 -26.61 39.69 2.67
N PRO A 64 -26.75 40.90 3.25
CA PRO A 64 -25.73 41.94 3.11
C PRO A 64 -24.39 41.56 3.75
N ASN A 65 -24.39 40.90 4.90
CA ASN A 65 -23.17 40.46 5.58
C ASN A 65 -22.42 39.41 4.76
N LEU A 66 -23.14 38.48 4.13
CA LEU A 66 -22.54 37.47 3.26
C LEU A 66 -21.94 38.10 2.00
N GLN A 67 -22.60 39.09 1.42
CA GLN A 67 -22.07 39.84 0.28
C GLN A 67 -20.79 40.60 0.65
N TYR A 68 -20.79 41.31 1.78
CA TYR A 68 -19.60 42.00 2.29
C TYR A 68 -18.46 41.02 2.57
N LEU A 69 -18.72 39.91 3.28
CA LEU A 69 -17.68 38.91 3.58
C LEU A 69 -17.15 38.23 2.33
N GLU A 70 -17.96 38.03 1.30
CA GLU A 70 -17.49 37.51 0.01
C GLU A 70 -16.58 38.51 -0.70
N GLN A 71 -16.91 39.81 -0.70
CA GLN A 71 -16.02 40.85 -1.22
C GLN A 71 -14.68 40.89 -0.47
N VAL A 72 -14.72 40.83 0.87
CA VAL A 72 -13.51 40.76 1.70
C VAL A 72 -12.70 39.49 1.39
N ARG A 73 -13.35 38.33 1.22
CA ARG A 73 -12.70 37.07 0.88
C ARG A 73 -11.97 37.14 -0.47
N GLN A 74 -12.63 37.69 -1.49
CA GLN A 74 -12.03 37.85 -2.82
C GLN A 74 -10.80 38.76 -2.81
N HIS A 75 -10.85 39.85 -2.04
CA HIS A 75 -9.71 40.76 -1.90
C HIS A 75 -8.59 40.15 -1.04
N LEU A 76 -8.92 39.49 0.08
CA LEU A 76 -7.96 38.83 0.97
C LEU A 76 -7.19 37.70 0.27
N ALA A 77 -7.85 36.98 -0.64
CA ALA A 77 -7.22 35.92 -1.43
C ALA A 77 -6.10 36.45 -2.36
N ARG A 78 -6.13 37.73 -2.72
CA ARG A 78 -5.12 38.37 -3.59
C ARG A 78 -3.99 39.03 -2.81
N LEU A 79 -4.10 39.15 -1.48
CA LEU A 79 -3.06 39.79 -0.68
C LEU A 79 -1.79 38.93 -0.66
N PRO A 80 -0.60 39.55 -0.80
CA PRO A 80 0.64 38.80 -0.78
C PRO A 80 0.92 38.23 0.61
N SER A 81 1.55 37.06 0.65
CA SER A 81 2.02 36.45 1.90
C SER A 81 3.31 37.14 2.35
N ILE A 82 3.25 37.85 3.46
CA ILE A 82 4.40 38.51 4.08
C ILE A 82 4.70 37.81 5.41
N ASP A 83 5.96 37.41 5.62
CA ASP A 83 6.40 36.89 6.92
C ASP A 83 7.13 37.98 7.69
N PRO A 84 6.53 38.54 8.77
CA PRO A 84 7.12 39.64 9.53
C PRO A 84 8.41 39.25 10.27
N TYR A 85 8.70 37.96 10.44
CA TYR A 85 9.90 37.49 11.16
C TYR A 85 11.07 37.14 10.22
N THR A 86 10.83 37.13 8.91
CA THR A 86 11.89 36.89 7.92
C THR A 86 12.74 38.13 7.69
N ARG A 87 13.73 38.03 6.80
CA ARG A 87 14.58 39.17 6.43
C ARG A 87 13.84 39.96 5.37
N THR A 88 13.49 41.18 5.70
CA THR A 88 12.66 42.02 4.87
C THR A 88 13.44 43.28 4.54
N ILE A 89 13.25 43.84 3.36
CA ILE A 89 13.71 45.19 3.01
C ILE A 89 12.46 45.92 2.55
N ILE A 90 12.17 47.05 3.16
CA ILE A 90 10.99 47.85 2.84
C ILE A 90 11.47 49.05 2.05
N ILE A 91 10.94 49.23 0.85
CA ILE A 91 11.26 50.38 0.01
C ILE A 91 10.19 51.44 0.27
N CYS A 92 10.60 52.63 0.71
CA CYS A 92 9.75 53.76 1.04
C CYS A 92 10.26 55.03 0.34
N GLY A 93 9.39 56.03 0.21
CA GLY A 93 9.73 57.29 -0.44
C GLY A 93 8.53 57.92 -1.14
N PHE A 94 8.73 59.09 -1.74
CA PHE A 94 7.68 59.82 -2.43
C PHE A 94 7.12 59.05 -3.65
N PRO A 95 5.90 59.34 -4.11
CA PRO A 95 5.42 58.86 -5.41
C PRO A 95 6.41 59.20 -6.54
N ASN A 96 6.47 58.37 -7.59
CA ASN A 96 7.27 58.61 -8.81
C ASN A 96 8.81 58.70 -8.67
N VAL A 97 9.37 58.34 -7.51
CA VAL A 97 10.83 58.28 -7.29
C VAL A 97 11.51 57.03 -7.88
N GLY A 98 10.73 56.03 -8.33
CA GLY A 98 11.25 54.81 -8.96
C GLY A 98 11.37 53.57 -8.06
N LYS A 99 10.62 53.51 -6.95
CA LYS A 99 10.58 52.36 -6.03
C LYS A 99 10.17 51.05 -6.71
N SER A 100 9.09 51.10 -7.49
CA SER A 100 8.55 49.95 -8.23
C SER A 100 9.49 49.51 -9.37
N SER A 101 10.24 50.44 -9.97
CA SER A 101 11.29 50.10 -10.93
C SER A 101 12.45 49.38 -10.26
N PHE A 102 12.85 49.81 -9.06
CA PHE A 102 13.93 49.19 -8.30
C PHE A 102 13.63 47.75 -7.87
N ILE A 103 12.40 47.46 -7.41
CA ILE A 103 11.98 46.08 -7.08
C ILE A 103 11.99 45.15 -8.31
N ASN A 104 11.59 45.64 -9.49
CA ASN A 104 11.61 44.85 -10.74
C ASN A 104 13.04 44.57 -11.21
N LYS A 105 14.01 45.44 -10.91
CA LYS A 105 15.43 45.21 -11.25
C LYS A 105 16.11 44.21 -10.31
N ILE A 106 15.75 44.22 -9.03
CA ILE A 106 16.38 43.38 -8.00
C ILE A 106 15.74 42.01 -7.86
N THR A 107 14.43 41.93 -8.10
CA THR A 107 13.61 40.73 -7.91
C THR A 107 12.95 40.33 -9.22
N ARG A 108 12.37 39.13 -9.26
CA ARG A 108 11.53 38.68 -10.39
C ARG A 108 10.07 39.15 -10.29
N ALA A 109 9.77 40.11 -9.40
CA ALA A 109 8.43 40.67 -9.32
C ALA A 109 8.13 41.50 -10.57
N ASP A 110 6.87 41.48 -11.00
CA ASP A 110 6.38 42.29 -12.12
C ASP A 110 5.39 43.32 -11.55
N VAL A 111 5.93 44.46 -11.12
CA VAL A 111 5.16 45.58 -10.59
C VAL A 111 4.96 46.62 -11.70
N GLU A 112 3.73 47.08 -11.88
CA GLU A 112 3.43 48.11 -12.88
C GLU A 112 4.14 49.43 -12.56
N VAL A 113 4.84 49.98 -13.56
CA VAL A 113 5.51 51.28 -13.48
C VAL A 113 4.86 52.24 -14.45
N GLN A 114 4.35 53.34 -13.92
CA GLN A 114 3.70 54.41 -14.69
C GLN A 114 4.15 55.78 -14.15
N PRO A 115 4.16 56.83 -14.98
CA PRO A 115 4.71 58.15 -14.61
C PRO A 115 3.80 58.98 -13.68
N TYR A 116 2.56 58.55 -13.45
CA TYR A 116 1.63 59.23 -12.55
C TYR A 116 1.71 58.69 -11.11
N ALA A 117 1.40 59.53 -10.12
CA ALA A 117 1.46 59.15 -8.72
C ALA A 117 0.43 58.04 -8.36
N PHE A 118 0.72 57.27 -7.30
CA PHE A 118 -0.14 56.19 -6.79
C PHE A 118 -0.39 55.03 -7.76
N THR A 119 0.55 54.76 -8.66
CA THR A 119 0.58 53.53 -9.49
C THR A 119 0.49 52.27 -8.62
N THR A 120 1.24 52.22 -7.51
CA THR A 120 1.14 51.15 -6.51
C THR A 120 0.13 51.49 -5.41
N LYS A 121 -1.02 50.82 -5.44
CA LYS A 121 -2.11 51.01 -4.45
C LYS A 121 -2.06 50.03 -3.28
N SER A 122 -1.33 48.93 -3.44
CA SER A 122 -1.15 47.87 -2.45
C SER A 122 0.33 47.55 -2.27
N LEU A 123 0.67 46.95 -1.14
CA LEU A 123 2.00 46.40 -0.91
C LEU A 123 2.29 45.28 -1.90
N TYR A 124 3.43 45.35 -2.59
CA TYR A 124 3.92 44.26 -3.42
C TYR A 124 5.13 43.60 -2.75
N VAL A 125 5.31 42.30 -2.97
CA VAL A 125 6.40 41.53 -2.38
C VAL A 125 7.19 40.88 -3.50
N GLY A 126 8.48 41.20 -3.55
CA GLY A 126 9.47 40.53 -4.37
C GLY A 126 10.36 39.65 -3.51
N HIS A 127 10.81 38.53 -4.07
CA HIS A 127 11.79 37.67 -3.42
C HIS A 127 13.13 37.78 -4.15
N MET A 128 14.21 37.83 -3.37
CA MET A 128 15.56 37.75 -3.88
C MET A 128 16.43 36.85 -3.02
N ASP A 129 17.50 36.32 -3.61
CA ASP A 129 18.52 35.56 -2.90
C ASP A 129 19.81 36.38 -2.78
N TYR A 130 20.40 36.35 -1.58
CA TYR A 130 21.69 36.98 -1.29
C TYR A 130 22.39 36.21 -0.15
N LYS A 131 23.68 35.89 -0.33
CA LYS A 131 24.48 35.04 0.59
C LYS A 131 23.77 33.72 0.96
N TYR A 132 23.16 33.05 -0.02
CA TYR A 132 22.39 31.80 0.14
C TYR A 132 21.19 31.91 1.11
N LEU A 133 20.72 33.13 1.37
CA LEU A 133 19.55 33.41 2.18
C LEU A 133 18.47 34.02 1.29
N ARG A 134 17.21 33.65 1.57
CA ARG A 134 16.05 34.25 0.94
C ARG A 134 15.65 35.52 1.67
N TRP A 135 15.42 36.58 0.90
CA TRP A 135 15.02 37.90 1.35
C TRP A 135 13.66 38.27 0.76
N GLN A 136 12.88 39.01 1.53
CA GLN A 136 11.63 39.62 1.09
C GLN A 136 11.89 41.10 0.85
N VAL A 137 11.53 41.62 -0.32
CA VAL A 137 11.57 43.04 -0.64
C VAL A 137 10.12 43.49 -0.77
N ILE A 138 9.73 44.47 0.02
CA ILE A 138 8.37 44.98 0.04
C ILE A 138 8.37 46.36 -0.60
N ASP A 139 7.66 46.51 -1.71
CA ASP A 139 7.37 47.80 -2.29
C ASP A 139 6.15 48.40 -1.61
N THR A 140 6.26 49.67 -1.22
CA THR A 140 5.20 50.41 -0.54
C THR A 140 4.61 51.48 -1.45
N PRO A 141 3.30 51.76 -1.34
CA PRO A 141 2.73 52.97 -1.92
C PRO A 141 3.51 54.22 -1.49
N GLY A 142 3.56 55.23 -2.36
CA GLY A 142 4.19 56.50 -2.01
C GLY A 142 3.55 57.14 -0.79
N ILE A 143 4.38 57.58 0.16
CA ILE A 143 3.95 58.28 1.36
C ILE A 143 4.17 59.79 1.13
N LEU A 144 3.15 60.58 1.41
CA LEU A 144 3.25 62.05 1.48
C LEU A 144 3.32 62.51 2.95
N ASP A 145 3.85 63.70 3.17
CA ASP A 145 4.01 64.31 4.50
C ASP A 145 2.71 64.93 5.03
N HIS A 146 1.65 64.12 5.11
CA HIS A 146 0.41 64.50 5.77
C HIS A 146 0.37 64.01 7.22
N PRO A 147 -0.30 64.75 8.14
CA PRO A 147 -0.61 64.26 9.49
C PRO A 147 -1.30 62.89 9.43
N LEU A 148 -1.07 62.04 10.43
CA LEU A 148 -1.58 60.65 10.44
C LEU A 148 -3.10 60.54 10.29
N GLU A 149 -3.84 61.56 10.73
CA GLU A 149 -5.31 61.60 10.70
C GLU A 149 -5.86 61.86 9.30
N ASP A 150 -5.12 62.60 8.47
CA ASP A 150 -5.52 62.99 7.11
C ASP A 150 -5.02 62.01 6.03
N ARG A 151 -4.35 60.92 6.44
CA ARG A 151 -3.77 59.96 5.50
C ARG A 151 -4.82 59.06 4.88
N ASN A 152 -4.66 58.82 3.58
CA ASN A 152 -5.52 57.91 2.84
C ASN A 152 -5.32 56.45 3.27
N VAL A 153 -6.31 55.59 2.99
CA VAL A 153 -6.23 54.14 3.24
C VAL A 153 -4.97 53.52 2.62
N ILE A 154 -4.57 54.00 1.43
CA ILE A 154 -3.38 53.53 0.71
C ILE A 154 -2.09 53.91 1.47
N GLU A 155 -1.98 55.14 1.94
CA GLU A 155 -0.82 55.62 2.70
C GLU A 155 -0.74 54.95 4.08
N MET A 156 -1.91 54.73 4.70
CA MET A 156 -2.02 54.01 5.97
C MET A 156 -1.55 52.55 5.86
N GLN A 157 -1.61 51.92 4.68
CA GLN A 157 -0.99 50.60 4.49
C GLN A 157 0.54 50.68 4.56
N ALA A 158 1.15 51.69 3.94
CA ALA A 158 2.60 51.89 3.98
C ALA A 158 3.06 52.19 5.42
N VAL A 159 2.32 53.04 6.16
CA VAL A 159 2.57 53.30 7.58
C VAL A 159 2.42 52.03 8.43
N THR A 160 1.39 51.22 8.17
CA THR A 160 1.16 49.96 8.88
C THR A 160 2.30 48.97 8.62
N ALA A 161 2.78 48.89 7.38
CA ALA A 161 3.93 48.06 7.03
C ALA A 161 5.17 48.53 7.79
N LEU A 162 5.49 49.82 7.77
CA LEU A 162 6.63 50.39 8.49
C LEU A 162 6.55 50.18 10.01
N ALA A 163 5.36 50.32 10.59
CA ALA A 163 5.16 50.20 12.03
C ALA A 163 5.20 48.75 12.54
N HIS A 164 4.67 47.79 11.80
CA HIS A 164 4.51 46.40 12.25
C HIS A 164 5.56 45.43 11.72
N LEU A 165 6.28 45.79 10.66
CA LEU A 165 7.51 45.11 10.25
C LEU A 165 8.70 45.55 11.13
N ARG A 166 8.41 46.16 12.29
CA ARG A 166 9.33 46.91 13.15
C ARG A 166 10.63 46.15 13.44
N SER A 167 11.71 46.80 13.00
CA SER A 167 12.88 47.20 13.80
C SER A 167 13.80 46.14 14.39
N ALA A 168 13.86 44.95 13.79
CA ALA A 168 15.08 44.15 13.88
C ALA A 168 15.46 43.40 12.60
N LEU A 169 14.56 43.44 11.63
CA LEU A 169 14.49 42.46 10.56
C LEU A 169 14.18 43.12 9.21
N ALA A 170 13.97 44.44 9.21
CA ALA A 170 13.60 45.25 8.07
C ALA A 170 14.53 46.48 7.95
N ASN A 171 15.23 46.63 6.82
CA ASN A 171 15.88 47.89 6.46
C ASN A 171 14.89 48.75 5.69
N ALA A 172 14.75 50.00 6.09
CA ALA A 172 14.02 50.99 5.31
C ALA A 172 14.97 51.56 4.27
N LEU A 173 14.62 51.42 2.99
CA LEU A 173 15.30 52.05 1.87
C LEU A 173 14.48 53.28 1.46
N VAL A 174 14.99 54.48 1.74
CA VAL A 174 14.33 55.71 1.32
C VAL A 174 14.86 56.13 -0.03
N VAL A 175 14.02 56.07 -1.06
CA VAL A 175 14.37 56.50 -2.41
C VAL A 175 13.95 57.94 -2.61
N LEU A 176 14.92 58.83 -2.84
CA LEU A 176 14.70 60.24 -3.16
C LEU A 176 14.99 60.50 -4.64
N SER A 177 14.42 61.56 -5.19
CA SER A 177 14.69 61.98 -6.57
C SER A 177 15.20 63.41 -6.57
N PRO A 178 16.35 63.70 -7.20
CA PRO A 178 16.92 65.05 -7.20
C PRO A 178 16.05 66.09 -7.92
N THR A 179 14.99 65.67 -8.63
CA THR A 179 14.11 66.54 -9.40
C THR A 179 12.76 66.83 -8.73
N ALA A 180 12.41 66.15 -7.63
CA ALA A 180 11.13 66.35 -6.95
C ALA A 180 11.24 67.39 -5.81
N GLU A 181 10.12 68.04 -5.48
CA GLU A 181 9.96 68.81 -4.23
C GLU A 181 9.86 67.81 -3.06
N ASP A 182 10.99 67.24 -2.70
CA ASP A 182 11.06 66.27 -1.61
C ASP A 182 10.92 67.05 -0.28
N GLY A 183 9.83 66.82 0.45
CA GLY A 183 9.66 67.27 1.83
C GLY A 183 10.66 66.57 2.78
N GLU A 184 10.81 67.09 4.00
CA GLU A 184 11.67 66.49 5.02
C GLU A 184 11.12 65.11 5.47
N ILE A 185 11.53 64.01 4.81
CA ILE A 185 11.19 62.66 5.25
C ILE A 185 11.91 62.35 6.59
N LYS A 186 11.22 62.59 7.71
CA LYS A 186 11.68 62.20 9.06
C LYS A 186 11.30 60.75 9.39
N VAL A 187 11.87 59.77 8.68
CA VAL A 187 11.66 58.34 9.00
C VAL A 187 12.66 57.88 10.07
N ARG A 188 12.19 57.72 11.31
CA ARG A 188 13.00 57.24 12.46
C ARG A 188 12.96 55.71 12.59
N ILE A 189 13.42 54.98 11.58
CA ILE A 189 13.50 53.50 11.62
C ILE A 189 14.95 53.09 11.44
N SER A 190 15.50 52.29 12.36
CA SER A 190 16.87 51.77 12.26
C SER A 190 16.84 50.24 12.01
N PRO A 191 17.63 49.70 11.06
CA PRO A 191 18.60 50.38 10.18
C PRO A 191 17.93 51.09 8.98
N LEU A 192 18.46 52.26 8.62
CA LEU A 192 18.01 53.10 7.51
C LEU A 192 19.12 53.23 6.48
N ILE A 193 18.75 53.19 5.20
CA ILE A 193 19.62 53.56 4.09
C ILE A 193 18.88 54.57 3.23
N VAL A 194 19.54 55.68 2.91
CA VAL A 194 19.00 56.70 2.01
C VAL A 194 19.65 56.54 0.65
N VAL A 195 18.84 56.47 -0.39
CA VAL A 195 19.30 56.25 -1.75
C VAL A 195 18.73 57.30 -2.69
N LEU A 196 19.63 57.94 -3.42
CA LEU A 196 19.31 58.89 -4.45
C LEU A 196 19.13 58.13 -5.77
N ASN A 197 17.91 58.13 -6.31
CA ASN A 197 17.62 57.52 -7.59
C ASN A 197 17.56 58.57 -8.72
N LYS A 198 17.76 58.13 -9.96
CA LYS A 198 17.82 58.94 -11.18
C LYS A 198 19.09 59.79 -11.29
N THR A 199 20.22 59.24 -10.88
CA THR A 199 21.54 59.88 -10.97
C THR A 199 22.05 60.04 -12.39
N ASP A 200 21.37 59.41 -13.37
CA ASP A 200 21.53 59.66 -14.80
C ASP A 200 21.13 61.09 -15.20
N VAL A 201 20.22 61.73 -14.45
CA VAL A 201 19.77 63.11 -14.72
C VAL A 201 20.57 64.14 -13.93
N VAL A 202 20.77 63.90 -12.64
CA VAL A 202 21.53 64.80 -11.74
C VAL A 202 22.35 63.96 -10.78
N LYS A 203 23.68 64.17 -10.75
CA LYS A 203 24.59 63.53 -9.81
C LYS A 203 24.67 64.31 -8.49
N LEU A 204 25.10 63.68 -7.41
CA LEU A 204 25.29 64.31 -6.09
C LEU A 204 26.25 65.51 -6.14
N ALA A 205 27.23 65.51 -7.05
CA ALA A 205 28.15 66.62 -7.23
C ALA A 205 27.47 67.90 -7.75
N ASP A 206 26.38 67.76 -8.50
CA ASP A 206 25.68 68.84 -9.21
C ASP A 206 24.44 69.35 -8.44
N LEU A 207 24.25 68.91 -7.19
CA LEU A 207 23.14 69.33 -6.34
C LEU A 207 23.30 70.78 -5.84
N THR A 208 22.18 71.47 -5.62
CA THR A 208 22.17 72.80 -5.00
C THR A 208 22.77 72.76 -3.57
N PRO A 209 23.48 73.82 -3.14
CA PRO A 209 24.17 73.84 -1.86
C PRO A 209 23.21 73.68 -0.66
N GLU A 210 21.97 74.14 -0.77
CA GLU A 210 20.92 73.96 0.25
C GLU A 210 20.53 72.49 0.44
N ARG A 211 20.35 71.76 -0.67
CA ARG A 211 20.00 70.33 -0.63
C ARG A 211 21.19 69.48 -0.17
N ARG A 212 22.40 69.86 -0.57
CA ARG A 212 23.63 69.22 -0.07
C ARG A 212 23.78 69.40 1.44
N ALA A 213 23.40 70.56 1.98
CA ALA A 213 23.37 70.78 3.43
C ALA A 213 22.32 69.89 4.12
N ALA A 214 21.13 69.72 3.53
CA ALA A 214 20.10 68.82 4.04
C ALA A 214 20.47 67.32 3.97
N LEU A 215 21.30 66.91 3.01
CA LEU A 215 21.84 65.55 2.95
C LEU A 215 23.00 65.35 3.93
N ALA A 216 23.83 66.38 4.14
CA ALA A 216 24.93 66.35 5.10
C ALA A 216 24.45 66.19 6.56
N THR A 217 23.27 66.70 6.91
CA THR A 217 22.66 66.44 8.23
C THR A 217 22.31 64.96 8.42
N LEU A 218 21.88 64.26 7.37
CA LEU A 218 21.60 62.81 7.41
C LEU A 218 22.88 61.97 7.51
N GLU A 219 23.96 62.39 6.85
CA GLU A 219 25.28 61.77 6.99
C GLU A 219 25.82 61.93 8.43
N ALA A 220 25.58 63.07 9.07
CA ALA A 220 25.96 63.30 10.47
C ALA A 220 25.25 62.34 11.45
N ASP A 221 24.03 61.90 11.11
CA ASP A 221 23.26 60.91 11.87
C ASP A 221 23.69 59.44 11.59
N LYS A 222 24.82 59.23 10.89
CA LYS A 222 25.39 57.91 10.52
C LYS A 222 24.49 57.07 9.61
N VAL A 223 23.70 57.72 8.77
CA VAL A 223 22.87 57.05 7.75
C VAL A 223 23.67 57.00 6.44
N PRO A 224 23.93 55.82 5.85
CA PRO A 224 24.66 55.73 4.60
C PRO A 224 23.83 56.31 3.44
N LEU A 225 24.45 57.22 2.69
CA LEU A 225 23.91 57.82 1.47
C LEU A 225 24.52 57.11 0.25
N MET A 226 23.69 56.59 -0.64
CA MET A 226 24.13 55.93 -1.87
C MET A 226 23.41 56.47 -3.11
N GLU A 227 24.08 56.40 -4.24
CA GLU A 227 23.57 56.78 -5.56
C GLU A 227 23.15 55.53 -6.34
N MET A 228 22.03 55.61 -7.04
CA MET A 228 21.64 54.59 -8.01
C MET A 228 20.89 55.17 -9.21
N SER A 229 20.92 54.47 -10.34
CA SER A 229 19.99 54.70 -11.44
C SER A 229 19.34 53.39 -11.86
N THR A 230 18.01 53.36 -11.82
CA THR A 230 17.22 52.23 -12.35
C THR A 230 17.20 52.17 -13.88
N LEU A 231 17.65 53.24 -14.57
CA LEU A 231 17.70 53.30 -16.03
C LEU A 231 19.01 52.71 -16.55
N THR A 232 20.15 53.13 -16.00
CA THR A 232 21.48 52.63 -16.39
C THR A 232 21.91 51.38 -15.63
N GLU A 233 21.19 51.02 -14.56
CA GLU A 233 21.48 49.92 -13.62
C GLU A 233 22.72 50.15 -12.75
N ASP A 234 23.28 51.36 -12.79
CA ASP A 234 24.41 51.76 -11.95
C ASP A 234 24.00 51.86 -10.47
N GLY A 235 24.81 51.32 -9.56
CA GLY A 235 24.59 51.39 -8.11
C GLY A 235 23.47 50.51 -7.55
N VAL A 236 22.59 49.93 -8.38
CA VAL A 236 21.44 49.11 -7.93
C VAL A 236 21.88 47.89 -7.11
N MET A 237 22.92 47.20 -7.58
CA MET A 237 23.46 46.02 -6.89
C MET A 237 24.22 46.37 -5.62
N GLU A 238 24.90 47.51 -5.58
CA GLU A 238 25.65 47.99 -4.42
C GLU A 238 24.71 48.34 -3.26
N VAL A 239 23.63 49.07 -3.58
CA VAL A 239 22.53 49.35 -2.63
C VAL A 239 21.95 48.05 -2.07
N LYS A 240 21.71 47.06 -2.94
CA LYS A 240 21.23 45.74 -2.51
C LYS A 240 22.19 45.07 -1.55
N THR A 241 23.50 45.07 -1.85
CA THR A 241 24.49 44.41 -1.00
C THR A 241 24.59 45.09 0.36
N GLU A 242 24.70 46.42 0.37
CA GLU A 242 24.84 47.20 1.61
C GLU A 242 23.59 47.05 2.49
N ALA A 243 22.39 47.12 1.90
CA ALA A 243 21.14 46.86 2.61
C ALA A 243 21.08 45.47 3.22
N CYS A 244 21.56 44.45 2.52
CA CYS A 244 21.59 43.10 3.07
C CYS A 244 22.64 42.94 4.18
N GLU A 245 23.83 43.52 4.01
CA GLU A 245 24.92 43.39 4.98
C GLU A 245 24.62 44.12 6.28
N GLN A 246 24.12 45.36 6.21
CA GLN A 246 23.73 46.14 7.37
C GLN A 246 22.59 45.45 8.16
N LEU A 247 21.63 44.83 7.47
CA LEU A 247 20.58 44.07 8.16
C LEU A 247 21.11 42.76 8.75
N LEU A 248 22.06 42.09 8.09
CA LEU A 248 22.67 40.87 8.62
C LEU A 248 23.50 41.16 9.87
N SER A 249 24.31 42.21 9.90
CA SER A 249 25.10 42.58 11.07
C SER A 249 24.19 42.84 12.28
N TYR A 250 23.16 43.66 12.10
CA TYR A 250 22.17 43.94 13.14
C TYR A 250 21.47 42.67 13.65
N ARG A 251 21.10 41.76 12.75
CA ARG A 251 20.45 40.48 13.12
C ARG A 251 21.39 39.52 13.83
N VAL A 252 22.67 39.48 13.43
CA VAL A 252 23.69 38.66 14.10
C VAL A 252 23.88 39.18 15.53
N ASP A 253 23.96 40.49 15.75
CA ASP A 253 24.09 41.08 17.08
C ASP A 253 22.91 40.73 17.99
N ILE A 254 21.68 40.81 17.48
CA ILE A 254 20.49 40.40 18.25
C ILE A 254 20.54 38.91 18.57
N LYS A 255 20.96 38.08 17.61
CA LYS A 255 21.08 36.64 17.83
C LYS A 255 22.15 36.33 18.85
N LEU A 256 23.30 36.99 18.82
CA LEU A 256 24.40 36.85 19.79
C LEU A 256 23.94 37.20 21.21
N ARG A 257 23.08 38.22 21.37
CA ARG A 257 22.44 38.53 22.67
C ARG A 257 21.47 37.44 23.15
N SER A 258 21.03 36.55 22.25
CA SER A 258 20.09 35.48 22.58
C SER A 258 20.81 34.17 22.94
N LYS A 259 20.25 33.40 23.88
CA LYS A 259 20.74 32.06 24.26
C LYS A 259 20.60 30.99 23.16
N LYS A 260 20.06 31.34 21.98
CA LYS A 260 19.85 30.39 20.87
C LYS A 260 21.13 30.07 20.10
N VAL A 261 22.22 30.82 20.34
CA VAL A 261 23.50 30.61 19.65
C VAL A 261 24.18 29.32 20.08
N ASP A 262 24.05 28.93 21.35
CA ASP A 262 24.74 27.76 21.90
C ASP A 262 24.40 26.46 21.16
N GLY A 263 23.14 26.29 20.74
CA GLY A 263 22.73 25.14 19.93
C GLY A 263 23.29 25.13 18.49
N ILE A 264 23.78 26.28 17.99
CA ILE A 264 24.32 26.44 16.64
C ILE A 264 25.84 26.34 16.62
N LEU A 265 26.53 26.52 17.76
CA LEU A 265 27.99 26.50 17.85
C LEU A 265 28.61 25.23 17.25
N ASN A 266 27.96 24.07 17.44
CA ASN A 266 28.40 22.80 16.86
C ASN A 266 28.44 22.80 15.32
N ARG A 267 27.60 23.60 14.67
CA ARG A 267 27.55 23.74 13.21
C ARG A 267 28.54 24.76 12.67
N LEU A 268 28.91 25.75 13.48
CA LEU A 268 29.88 26.80 13.13
C LEU A 268 31.32 26.30 13.33
N ARG A 269 31.52 25.35 14.25
CA ARG A 269 32.84 24.77 14.52
C ARG A 269 33.27 23.84 13.38
N VAL A 270 34.30 24.25 12.65
CA VAL A 270 35.02 23.37 11.72
C VAL A 270 36.03 22.55 12.52
N ALA A 271 35.96 21.23 12.43
CA ALA A 271 36.89 20.34 13.10
C ALA A 271 38.23 20.32 12.35
N MET A 272 39.30 20.82 12.98
CA MET A 272 40.65 20.69 12.47
C MET A 272 41.22 19.34 12.90
N PRO A 273 41.65 18.48 11.96
CA PRO A 273 42.20 17.17 12.30
C PRO A 273 43.53 17.33 13.04
N THR A 274 43.70 16.64 14.16
CA THR A 274 45.00 16.56 14.83
C THR A 274 45.90 15.56 14.10
N GLN A 275 47.18 15.88 13.99
CA GLN A 275 48.15 14.99 13.37
C GLN A 275 48.32 13.73 14.23
N ARG A 276 47.91 12.58 13.69
CA ARG A 276 47.99 11.28 14.38
C ARG A 276 49.22 10.48 13.95
N ASP A 277 49.45 10.39 12.63
CA ASP A 277 50.55 9.65 12.01
C ASP A 277 51.26 10.53 10.97
N ASN A 278 52.47 10.14 10.56
CA ASN A 278 53.25 10.82 9.50
C ASN A 278 52.92 10.32 8.07
N LYS A 279 51.75 9.70 7.86
CA LYS A 279 51.32 9.20 6.54
C LYS A 279 50.51 10.25 5.81
N GLU A 280 50.96 10.66 4.63
CA GLU A 280 50.22 11.57 3.76
C GLU A 280 49.01 10.86 3.12
N ARG A 281 47.87 11.57 3.06
CA ARG A 281 46.63 11.10 2.43
C ARG A 281 46.15 12.15 1.42
N PRO A 282 46.85 12.33 0.28
CA PRO A 282 46.45 13.30 -0.72
C PRO A 282 45.12 12.90 -1.39
N PRO A 283 44.33 13.87 -1.89
CA PRO A 283 43.13 13.57 -2.67
C PRO A 283 43.52 12.85 -3.97
N CYS A 284 43.03 11.64 -4.19
CA CYS A 284 43.27 10.87 -5.41
C CYS A 284 42.31 11.32 -6.52
N ILE A 285 42.69 12.35 -7.26
CA ILE A 285 41.94 12.84 -8.42
C ILE A 285 42.62 12.30 -9.69
N PRO A 286 41.96 11.42 -10.47
CA PRO A 286 42.56 10.89 -11.71
C PRO A 286 42.86 11.99 -12.72
N GLU A 287 44.00 11.89 -13.42
CA GLU A 287 44.42 12.87 -14.43
C GLU A 287 43.37 13.08 -15.53
N ALA A 288 42.65 12.02 -15.90
CA ALA A 288 41.60 12.07 -16.90
C ALA A 288 40.47 13.06 -16.54
N VAL A 289 40.16 13.23 -15.25
CA VAL A 289 39.14 14.18 -14.77
C VAL A 289 39.65 15.62 -14.86
N VAL A 290 40.93 15.82 -14.54
CA VAL A 290 41.58 17.14 -14.62
C VAL A 290 41.66 17.62 -16.07
N LYS A 291 42.12 16.75 -16.99
CA LYS A 291 42.15 17.03 -18.44
C LYS A 291 40.75 17.33 -18.98
N LYS A 292 39.73 16.52 -18.62
CA LYS A 292 38.33 16.78 -18.99
C LYS A 292 37.81 18.13 -18.49
N LYS A 293 38.17 18.54 -17.27
CA LYS A 293 37.75 19.85 -16.72
C LYS A 293 38.38 21.01 -17.51
N GLN A 294 39.65 20.87 -17.92
CA GLN A 294 40.34 21.86 -18.75
C GLN A 294 39.75 21.92 -20.17
N GLU A 295 39.48 20.77 -20.79
CA GLU A 295 38.85 20.68 -22.12
C GLU A 295 37.42 21.21 -22.12
N ALA A 296 36.62 20.90 -21.08
CA ALA A 296 35.25 21.41 -20.95
C ALA A 296 35.22 22.94 -20.81
N ALA A 297 36.19 23.52 -20.11
CA ALA A 297 36.36 24.97 -20.01
C ALA A 297 36.77 25.61 -21.35
N ALA A 298 37.57 24.91 -22.17
CA ALA A 298 38.10 25.44 -23.43
C ALA A 298 37.16 25.27 -24.63
N ARG A 299 36.43 24.15 -24.72
CA ARG A 299 35.71 23.76 -25.95
C ARG A 299 34.19 23.86 -25.86
N GLY A 300 33.59 23.96 -24.68
CA GLY A 300 32.13 24.05 -24.49
C GLY A 300 31.30 22.89 -25.10
N LEU A 301 31.96 21.89 -25.68
CA LEU A 301 31.34 20.77 -26.39
C LEU A 301 30.71 19.82 -25.37
N LYS A 302 29.38 19.86 -25.30
CA LYS A 302 28.59 18.89 -24.52
C LYS A 302 28.61 17.55 -25.25
N ARG A 303 29.14 16.52 -24.61
CA ARG A 303 28.96 15.12 -25.05
C ARG A 303 27.46 14.81 -25.05
N LYS A 304 26.96 14.13 -26.09
CA LYS A 304 25.60 13.57 -26.08
C LYS A 304 25.42 12.66 -24.86
N LEU A 305 24.45 13.00 -24.02
CA LEU A 305 24.09 12.20 -22.86
C LEU A 305 23.11 11.10 -23.28
N GLU A 306 22.97 10.09 -22.44
CA GLU A 306 22.00 9.01 -22.69
C GLU A 306 20.57 9.56 -22.80
N ARG A 307 20.25 10.62 -22.03
CA ARG A 307 18.97 11.33 -22.12
C ARG A 307 18.75 12.01 -23.47
N ASP A 308 19.81 12.48 -24.11
CA ASP A 308 19.69 13.10 -25.43
C ASP A 308 19.37 12.03 -26.49
N ILE A 309 19.97 10.84 -26.35
CA ILE A 309 19.71 9.67 -27.20
C ILE A 309 18.28 9.16 -26.98
N GLU A 310 17.83 9.07 -25.73
CA GLU A 310 16.44 8.73 -25.37
C GLU A 310 15.44 9.70 -26.02
N MET A 311 15.72 11.01 -26.00
CA MET A 311 14.86 12.02 -26.65
C MET A 311 14.89 11.94 -28.18
N GLU A 312 15.99 11.49 -28.79
CA GLU A 312 16.12 11.31 -30.24
C GLU A 312 15.39 10.04 -30.73
N GLU A 313 15.50 8.93 -29.98
CA GLU A 313 14.91 7.63 -30.33
C GLU A 313 13.44 7.50 -29.87
N GLY A 314 13.02 8.25 -28.85
CA GLY A 314 11.63 8.29 -28.39
C GLY A 314 11.13 6.93 -27.93
N ASP A 315 10.04 6.44 -28.55
CA ASP A 315 9.41 5.17 -28.19
C ASP A 315 10.25 3.94 -28.61
N ASP A 316 11.17 4.10 -29.55
CA ASP A 316 12.06 3.02 -30.01
C ASP A 316 13.29 2.85 -29.09
N TYR A 317 13.48 3.75 -28.14
CA TYR A 317 14.62 3.71 -27.23
C TYR A 317 14.54 2.51 -26.26
N VAL A 318 15.57 1.67 -26.28
CA VAL A 318 15.78 0.61 -25.28
C VAL A 318 17.15 0.80 -24.63
N LEU A 319 17.17 0.96 -23.31
CA LEU A 319 18.41 1.11 -22.55
C LEU A 319 19.24 -0.18 -22.60
N ASP A 320 20.31 -0.16 -23.40
CA ASP A 320 21.29 -1.24 -23.44
C ASP A 320 22.37 -1.06 -22.37
N LEU A 321 22.33 -1.93 -21.35
CA LEU A 321 23.30 -1.98 -20.26
C LEU A 321 24.65 -2.56 -20.71
N LYS A 322 24.67 -3.45 -21.71
CA LYS A 322 25.87 -4.17 -22.18
C LYS A 322 26.75 -3.27 -23.03
N LYS A 323 26.21 -2.25 -23.71
CA LYS A 323 26.93 -1.26 -24.56
C LYS A 323 28.22 -0.70 -23.96
N LYS A 324 28.31 -0.52 -22.63
CA LYS A 324 29.46 0.10 -21.95
C LYS A 324 30.37 -0.89 -21.22
N TYR A 325 30.15 -2.19 -21.36
CA TYR A 325 31.04 -3.20 -20.79
C TYR A 325 32.43 -3.15 -21.46
N ASP A 326 33.47 -3.30 -20.65
CA ASP A 326 34.87 -3.34 -21.06
C ASP A 326 35.25 -4.78 -21.45
N LEU A 327 34.61 -5.27 -22.50
CA LEU A 327 34.79 -6.60 -23.08
C LEU A 327 34.95 -6.46 -24.60
N PRO A 328 35.65 -7.38 -25.28
CA PRO A 328 35.68 -7.43 -26.73
C PRO A 328 34.27 -7.47 -27.32
N GLU A 329 34.06 -6.81 -28.46
CA GLU A 329 32.71 -6.67 -29.07
C GLU A 329 32.07 -8.02 -29.40
N GLU A 330 32.89 -9.04 -29.70
CA GLU A 330 32.45 -10.41 -30.01
C GLU A 330 31.62 -11.03 -28.87
N TYR A 331 32.08 -10.90 -27.63
CA TYR A 331 31.47 -11.56 -26.47
C TYR A 331 30.53 -10.64 -25.68
N LYS A 332 30.44 -9.37 -26.08
CA LYS A 332 29.76 -8.33 -25.30
C LYS A 332 28.26 -8.57 -25.14
N TYR A 333 27.64 -9.19 -26.14
CA TYR A 333 26.20 -9.48 -26.17
C TYR A 333 25.86 -10.93 -25.85
N ASP A 334 26.85 -11.77 -25.56
CA ASP A 334 26.63 -13.18 -25.25
C ASP A 334 25.66 -13.34 -24.06
N ILE A 335 24.85 -14.39 -24.14
CA ILE A 335 23.89 -14.75 -23.11
C ILE A 335 24.61 -15.70 -22.16
N ILE A 336 24.85 -15.24 -20.93
CA ILE A 336 25.40 -16.07 -19.87
C ILE A 336 24.28 -17.01 -19.39
N PRO A 337 24.42 -18.33 -19.52
CA PRO A 337 23.43 -19.24 -18.97
C PRO A 337 23.52 -19.21 -17.44
N GLU A 338 22.38 -19.01 -16.77
CA GLU A 338 22.34 -18.85 -15.32
C GLU A 338 22.13 -20.19 -14.60
N LEU A 339 21.36 -21.10 -15.21
CA LEU A 339 20.88 -22.34 -14.61
C LEU A 339 21.16 -23.53 -15.51
N TRP A 340 21.61 -24.64 -14.92
CA TRP A 340 21.80 -25.93 -15.57
C TRP A 340 21.38 -27.07 -14.63
N ASP A 341 20.43 -27.91 -15.05
CA ASP A 341 19.94 -29.09 -14.31
C ASP A 341 19.65 -28.83 -12.81
N GLY A 342 19.03 -27.68 -12.52
CA GLY A 342 18.66 -27.28 -11.15
C GLY A 342 19.79 -26.65 -10.33
N HIS A 343 20.97 -26.43 -10.91
CA HIS A 343 22.13 -25.79 -10.29
C HIS A 343 22.39 -24.43 -10.94
N ASN A 344 22.91 -23.46 -10.17
CA ASN A 344 23.33 -22.18 -10.72
C ASN A 344 24.74 -22.29 -11.29
N ILE A 345 24.96 -21.81 -12.50
CA ILE A 345 26.28 -21.85 -13.15
C ILE A 345 27.28 -20.92 -12.46
N ALA A 346 26.81 -19.79 -11.91
CA ALA A 346 27.65 -18.82 -11.20
C ALA A 346 28.43 -19.44 -10.02
N ASP A 347 27.87 -20.48 -9.39
CA ASP A 347 28.51 -21.18 -8.27
C ASP A 347 29.74 -22.01 -8.70
N TYR A 348 29.88 -22.29 -10.00
CA TYR A 348 30.94 -23.11 -10.59
C TYR A 348 31.94 -22.31 -11.45
N ILE A 349 31.83 -20.98 -11.49
CA ILE A 349 32.78 -20.12 -12.21
C ILE A 349 34.06 -19.97 -11.39
N ASP A 350 35.11 -20.68 -11.79
CA ASP A 350 36.44 -20.64 -11.19
C ASP A 350 37.52 -20.67 -12.30
N LEU A 351 38.60 -19.91 -12.11
CA LEU A 351 39.74 -19.88 -13.04
C LEU A 351 40.44 -21.24 -13.13
N ASP A 352 40.45 -22.02 -12.05
CA ASP A 352 41.15 -23.32 -11.96
C ASP A 352 40.21 -24.53 -12.04
N ILE A 353 38.98 -24.36 -12.56
CA ILE A 353 37.95 -25.42 -12.57
C ILE A 353 38.41 -26.72 -13.25
N PHE A 354 39.14 -26.61 -14.36
CA PHE A 354 39.63 -27.78 -15.11
C PHE A 354 40.66 -28.60 -14.34
N LYS A 355 41.51 -27.97 -13.51
CA LYS A 355 42.47 -28.70 -12.67
C LYS A 355 41.76 -29.49 -11.59
N LYS A 356 40.75 -28.88 -10.95
CA LYS A 356 39.92 -29.54 -9.93
C LYS A 356 39.14 -30.72 -10.51
N LEU A 357 38.65 -30.58 -11.74
CA LEU A 357 37.97 -31.66 -12.47
C LEU A 357 38.93 -32.83 -12.73
N GLU A 358 40.14 -32.54 -13.20
CA GLU A 358 41.15 -33.58 -13.47
C GLU A 358 41.55 -34.37 -12.20
N GLU A 359 41.64 -33.69 -11.06
CA GLU A 359 41.90 -34.34 -9.77
C GLU A 359 40.74 -35.26 -9.34
N LEU A 360 39.49 -34.82 -9.52
CA LEU A 360 38.29 -35.62 -9.26
C LEU A 360 38.20 -36.84 -10.16
N GLU A 361 38.45 -36.69 -11.46
CA GLU A 361 38.46 -37.80 -12.41
C GLU A 361 39.55 -38.83 -12.07
N ARG A 362 40.74 -38.38 -11.65
CA ARG A 362 41.79 -39.28 -11.14
C ARG A 362 41.36 -40.03 -9.89
N GLU A 363 40.69 -39.37 -8.96
CA GLU A 363 40.14 -40.03 -7.76
C GLU A 363 39.06 -41.05 -8.12
N GLU A 364 38.17 -40.71 -9.05
CA GLU A 364 37.09 -41.59 -9.50
C GLU A 364 37.63 -42.84 -10.20
N ALA A 365 38.65 -42.69 -11.06
CA ALA A 365 39.34 -43.81 -11.68
C ALA A 365 40.00 -44.75 -10.66
N LEU A 366 40.57 -44.21 -9.57
CA LEU A 366 41.11 -45.02 -8.47
C LEU A 366 39.99 -45.79 -7.74
N ARG A 367 38.83 -45.17 -7.51
CA ARG A 367 37.66 -45.82 -6.88
C ARG A 367 37.07 -46.93 -7.75
N GLU A 368 37.01 -46.72 -9.07
CA GLU A 368 36.58 -47.74 -10.02
C GLU A 368 37.56 -48.91 -10.09
N GLY A 369 38.86 -48.63 -10.17
CA GLY A 369 39.91 -49.66 -10.15
C GLY A 369 39.91 -50.50 -8.87
N ALA A 370 39.53 -49.90 -7.74
CA ALA A 370 39.33 -50.59 -6.46
C ALA A 370 38.01 -51.41 -6.39
N GLY A 371 37.15 -51.34 -7.42
CA GLY A 371 35.89 -52.07 -7.48
C GLY A 371 34.80 -51.51 -6.56
N TYR A 372 34.89 -50.24 -6.13
CA TYR A 372 33.94 -49.64 -5.17
C TYR A 372 32.47 -49.68 -5.65
N TYR A 373 32.24 -49.54 -6.96
CA TYR A 373 30.91 -49.58 -7.58
C TYR A 373 30.50 -50.98 -8.07
N ALA A 374 31.36 -52.00 -7.91
CA ALA A 374 31.01 -53.37 -8.26
C ALA A 374 30.00 -53.91 -7.25
N ILE A 375 28.72 -53.90 -7.61
CA ILE A 375 27.66 -54.50 -6.79
C ILE A 375 27.92 -56.02 -6.76
N PRO A 376 28.23 -56.62 -5.59
CA PRO A 376 28.53 -58.04 -5.51
C PRO A 376 27.28 -58.83 -5.88
N LYS A 377 27.36 -59.59 -6.98
CA LYS A 377 26.32 -60.54 -7.35
C LYS A 377 26.38 -61.70 -6.37
N ILE A 378 25.37 -61.79 -5.50
CA ILE A 378 25.20 -62.94 -4.62
C ILE A 378 24.76 -64.11 -5.50
N GLU A 379 25.67 -65.04 -5.78
CA GLU A 379 25.33 -66.31 -6.40
C GLU A 379 24.55 -67.13 -5.36
N MET A 380 23.29 -67.41 -5.68
CA MET A 380 22.40 -68.15 -4.79
C MET A 380 22.59 -69.64 -5.06
N ASP A 381 23.19 -70.35 -4.10
CA ASP A 381 23.27 -71.81 -4.11
C ASP A 381 21.89 -72.46 -4.28
N GLU A 382 21.84 -73.67 -4.83
CA GLU A 382 20.59 -74.42 -5.03
C GLU A 382 19.78 -74.53 -3.72
N THR A 383 20.47 -74.72 -2.59
CA THR A 383 19.88 -74.76 -1.25
C THR A 383 19.21 -73.44 -0.85
N LEU A 384 19.81 -72.29 -1.17
CA LEU A 384 19.24 -70.98 -0.88
C LEU A 384 18.02 -70.67 -1.76
N LYS A 385 18.01 -71.16 -3.01
CA LYS A 385 16.84 -71.08 -3.89
C LYS A 385 15.70 -71.92 -3.36
N GLU A 386 15.97 -73.16 -2.94
CA GLU A 386 14.97 -74.03 -2.30
C GLU A 386 14.40 -73.42 -1.01
N ILE A 387 15.26 -72.86 -0.14
CA ILE A 387 14.81 -72.16 1.07
C ILE A 387 13.91 -70.97 0.72
N ARG A 388 14.25 -70.21 -0.33
CA ARG A 388 13.46 -69.05 -0.76
C ARG A 388 12.11 -69.47 -1.35
N GLU A 389 12.08 -70.51 -2.17
CA GLU A 389 10.85 -71.07 -2.73
C GLU A 389 9.95 -71.64 -1.63
N LEU A 390 10.52 -72.41 -0.70
CA LEU A 390 9.81 -72.92 0.47
C LEU A 390 9.28 -71.77 1.34
N ALA A 391 10.09 -70.73 1.58
CA ALA A 391 9.67 -69.55 2.32
C ALA A 391 8.53 -68.80 1.61
N HIS A 392 8.54 -68.73 0.28
CA HIS A 392 7.43 -68.20 -0.51
C HIS A 392 6.17 -69.04 -0.33
N GLN A 393 6.25 -70.36 -0.49
CA GLN A 393 5.11 -71.26 -0.27
C GLN A 393 4.54 -71.13 1.16
N ILE A 394 5.40 -70.99 2.17
CA ILE A 394 4.99 -70.77 3.56
C ILE A 394 4.27 -69.42 3.71
N ARG A 395 4.81 -68.34 3.11
CA ARG A 395 4.21 -67.01 3.17
C ARG A 395 2.86 -66.97 2.47
N ASP A 396 2.75 -67.58 1.29
CA ASP A 396 1.51 -67.67 0.52
C ASP A 396 0.46 -68.48 1.28
N LYS A 397 0.85 -69.63 1.84
CA LYS A 397 -0.06 -70.45 2.67
C LYS A 397 -0.49 -69.71 3.94
N LYS A 398 0.41 -68.96 4.60
CA LYS A 398 0.06 -68.07 5.73
C LYS A 398 -0.88 -66.95 5.31
N ALA A 399 -0.67 -66.35 4.14
CA ALA A 399 -1.53 -65.30 3.60
C ALA A 399 -2.94 -65.83 3.31
N ILE A 400 -3.05 -66.99 2.68
CA ILE A 400 -4.33 -67.68 2.44
C ILE A 400 -5.03 -67.97 3.77
N MET A 401 -4.32 -68.55 4.76
CA MET A 401 -4.90 -68.80 6.09
C MET A 401 -5.38 -67.52 6.78
N LYS A 402 -4.64 -66.40 6.65
CA LYS A 402 -5.04 -65.11 7.21
C LYS A 402 -6.29 -64.56 6.51
N GLN A 403 -6.37 -64.70 5.19
CA GLN A 403 -7.54 -64.29 4.40
C GLN A 403 -8.76 -65.15 4.74
N GLU A 404 -8.63 -66.48 4.78
CA GLU A 404 -9.69 -67.40 5.20
C GLU A 404 -10.18 -67.07 6.62
N GLY A 405 -9.26 -66.83 7.55
CA GLY A 405 -9.57 -66.41 8.91
C GLY A 405 -10.33 -65.08 8.96
N ALA A 406 -9.95 -64.11 8.13
CA ALA A 406 -10.66 -62.83 8.01
C ALA A 406 -12.08 -63.02 7.43
N VAL A 407 -12.25 -63.86 6.42
CA VAL A 407 -13.58 -64.19 5.85
C VAL A 407 -14.48 -64.87 6.89
N VAL A 408 -13.94 -65.80 7.70
CA VAL A 408 -14.71 -66.44 8.77
C VAL A 408 -15.13 -65.43 9.86
N LYS A 409 -14.25 -64.49 10.23
CA LYS A 409 -14.54 -63.44 11.22
C LYS A 409 -15.38 -62.28 10.67
N SER A 410 -15.44 -62.10 9.36
CA SER A 410 -16.22 -61.05 8.69
C SER A 410 -17.74 -61.21 8.89
N SER A 411 -18.21 -62.40 9.24
CA SER A 411 -19.62 -62.62 9.53
C SER A 411 -19.99 -62.03 10.89
N THR A 412 -21.02 -61.18 10.93
CA THR A 412 -21.62 -60.64 12.17
C THR A 412 -22.50 -61.67 12.90
N LYS A 413 -22.65 -62.88 12.36
CA LYS A 413 -23.42 -63.97 12.97
C LYS A 413 -22.57 -64.68 14.03
N PRO A 414 -23.17 -65.13 15.14
CA PRO A 414 -22.44 -65.89 16.15
C PRO A 414 -21.85 -67.18 15.53
N VAL A 415 -20.59 -67.47 15.87
CA VAL A 415 -19.89 -68.67 15.41
C VAL A 415 -20.61 -69.90 15.94
N VAL A 416 -21.27 -70.65 15.06
CA VAL A 416 -21.99 -71.87 15.44
C VAL A 416 -21.00 -72.93 15.96
N PRO A 417 -21.25 -73.53 17.14
CA PRO A 417 -20.35 -74.53 17.70
C PRO A 417 -20.31 -75.76 16.80
N ARG A 418 -19.12 -76.38 16.70
CA ARG A 418 -18.88 -77.51 15.80
C ARG A 418 -19.87 -78.67 16.02
N THR A 419 -20.41 -78.84 17.22
CA THR A 419 -21.34 -79.91 17.63
C THR A 419 -22.78 -79.76 17.12
N THR A 420 -23.18 -78.62 16.53
CA THR A 420 -24.56 -78.42 16.06
C THR A 420 -24.90 -79.24 14.80
N PRO A 421 -26.17 -79.67 14.62
CA PRO A 421 -26.59 -80.50 13.49
C PRO A 421 -26.39 -79.85 12.11
N ALA A 422 -26.45 -78.51 12.03
CA ALA A 422 -26.16 -77.77 10.81
C ALA A 422 -24.68 -77.86 10.38
N ARG A 423 -23.73 -77.80 11.33
CA ARG A 423 -22.29 -78.02 11.10
C ARG A 423 -21.95 -79.50 10.94
N ALA A 424 -22.73 -80.41 11.54
CA ALA A 424 -22.54 -81.85 11.40
C ALA A 424 -22.71 -82.33 9.95
N ARG A 425 -23.65 -81.75 9.18
CA ARG A 425 -23.81 -82.06 7.74
C ARG A 425 -22.61 -81.64 6.88
N GLY A 426 -21.86 -80.63 7.30
CA GLY A 426 -20.66 -80.16 6.59
C GLY A 426 -19.40 -80.98 6.88
N ARG A 427 -19.44 -81.88 7.89
CA ARG A 427 -18.33 -82.74 8.28
C ARG A 427 -18.50 -84.10 7.60
N THR A 428 -17.98 -84.19 6.39
CA THR A 428 -17.94 -85.43 5.62
C THR A 428 -16.63 -86.16 5.87
N VAL A 429 -16.68 -87.49 6.00
CA VAL A 429 -15.51 -88.36 6.14
C VAL A 429 -14.50 -88.12 5.00
N THR A 430 -14.99 -87.85 3.79
CA THR A 430 -14.17 -87.54 2.62
C THR A 430 -13.31 -86.29 2.81
N LYS A 431 -13.89 -85.16 3.25
CA LYS A 431 -13.14 -83.93 3.53
C LYS A 431 -12.07 -84.12 4.60
N LEU A 432 -12.41 -84.83 5.69
CA LEU A 432 -11.45 -85.15 6.76
C LEU A 432 -10.27 -85.96 6.20
N ARG A 433 -10.56 -87.01 5.41
CA ARG A 433 -9.55 -87.85 4.77
C ARG A 433 -8.63 -87.04 3.86
N THR A 434 -9.21 -86.20 2.98
CA THR A 434 -8.42 -85.35 2.07
C THR A 434 -7.56 -84.31 2.78
N GLU A 435 -8.01 -83.75 3.91
CA GLU A 435 -7.22 -82.80 4.69
C GLU A 435 -6.07 -83.48 5.43
N MET A 436 -6.29 -84.68 5.97
CA MET A 436 -5.26 -85.47 6.67
C MET A 436 -4.23 -86.07 5.72
N GLU A 437 -4.65 -86.58 4.56
CA GLU A 437 -3.74 -87.04 3.49
C GLU A 437 -2.88 -85.87 2.96
N LYS A 438 -3.46 -84.67 2.80
CA LYS A 438 -2.70 -83.45 2.45
C LYS A 438 -1.69 -83.03 3.52
N LEU A 439 -1.90 -83.43 4.77
CA LEU A 439 -0.97 -83.22 5.87
C LEU A 439 0.06 -84.38 6.01
N GLY A 440 -0.02 -85.38 5.13
CA GLY A 440 0.92 -86.50 5.08
C GLY A 440 0.55 -87.68 5.99
N VAL A 441 -0.68 -87.73 6.51
CA VAL A 441 -1.16 -88.86 7.32
C VAL A 441 -1.78 -89.91 6.41
N ASP A 442 -1.32 -91.15 6.50
CA ASP A 442 -1.93 -92.27 5.79
C ASP A 442 -3.28 -92.64 6.43
N MET A 443 -4.34 -92.59 5.64
CA MET A 443 -5.71 -92.83 6.05
C MET A 443 -6.29 -94.11 5.42
N ALA A 444 -5.46 -94.95 4.78
CA ALA A 444 -5.89 -96.17 4.07
C ALA A 444 -6.58 -97.20 4.99
N ASP A 445 -6.06 -97.42 6.21
CA ASP A 445 -6.55 -98.47 7.14
C ASP A 445 -7.69 -98.01 8.09
N THR A 446 -8.36 -96.90 7.77
CA THR A 446 -9.36 -96.30 8.69
C THR A 446 -10.79 -96.83 8.53
N GLU A 447 -11.00 -97.92 7.78
CA GLU A 447 -12.33 -98.47 7.47
C GLU A 447 -13.12 -98.86 8.72
N ASN A 448 -12.45 -99.33 9.78
CA ASN A 448 -13.07 -99.77 11.04
C ASN A 448 -13.16 -98.68 12.12
N ALA A 449 -12.74 -97.44 11.82
CA ALA A 449 -12.71 -96.36 12.79
C ALA A 449 -14.11 -95.87 13.18
N HIS A 450 -14.22 -95.26 14.36
CA HIS A 450 -15.53 -94.88 14.91
C HIS A 450 -16.28 -93.81 14.07
N PHE A 451 -15.56 -93.08 13.19
CA PHE A 451 -16.11 -92.05 12.31
C PHE A 451 -16.55 -92.55 10.93
N THR A 452 -16.20 -93.79 10.53
CA THR A 452 -16.69 -94.46 9.30
C THR A 452 -17.93 -95.32 9.56
N ARG A 453 -18.18 -95.72 10.81
CA ARG A 453 -19.35 -96.51 11.22
C ARG A 453 -20.65 -95.74 10.99
N THR A 454 -21.48 -96.23 10.07
CA THR A 454 -22.84 -95.72 9.83
C THR A 454 -23.84 -96.41 10.76
N ARG A 455 -24.64 -95.62 11.51
CA ARG A 455 -25.68 -96.16 12.40
C ARG A 455 -26.84 -96.69 11.54
N SER A 456 -27.15 -97.99 11.64
CA SER A 456 -28.27 -98.63 10.96
C SER A 456 -29.61 -98.07 11.44
N LYS A 457 -30.27 -97.25 10.62
CA LYS A 457 -31.72 -97.00 10.71
C LYS A 457 -32.42 -97.89 9.70
N ILE A 458 -33.16 -98.86 10.23
CA ILE A 458 -34.34 -99.59 9.72
C ILE A 458 -34.54 -99.55 8.19
N ARG A 459 -34.42 -100.73 7.57
CA ARG A 459 -34.86 -101.03 6.20
C ARG A 459 -36.38 -100.78 6.05
N SER A 460 -36.78 -100.00 5.06
CA SER A 460 -38.11 -100.13 4.41
C SER A 460 -37.91 -100.80 3.05
N LEU A 461 -38.61 -101.91 2.84
CA LEU A 461 -38.56 -102.77 1.66
C LEU A 461 -39.10 -102.12 0.38
N SER A 462 -38.53 -102.57 -0.74
CA SER A 462 -39.04 -102.57 -2.13
C SER A 462 -38.61 -101.42 -3.09
N ARG A 463 -38.03 -101.88 -4.20
CA ARG A 463 -37.89 -101.29 -5.56
C ARG A 463 -36.61 -100.54 -5.99
N PRO A 464 -36.27 -100.67 -7.30
CA PRO A 464 -34.91 -100.86 -7.83
C PRO A 464 -34.26 -99.55 -8.34
N PRO A 465 -32.94 -99.57 -8.63
CA PRO A 465 -32.17 -98.37 -8.93
C PRO A 465 -32.32 -97.97 -10.40
N MET A 466 -32.58 -96.70 -10.67
CA MET A 466 -32.51 -96.19 -12.04
C MET A 466 -31.81 -94.83 -12.11
N LYS A 467 -30.64 -94.87 -12.75
CA LYS A 467 -29.98 -93.74 -13.39
C LYS A 467 -30.97 -92.97 -14.26
N ARG A 468 -31.02 -91.65 -14.12
CA ARG A 468 -30.96 -90.75 -15.27
C ARG A 468 -30.39 -89.40 -14.89
N MET A 469 -29.44 -88.99 -15.72
CA MET A 469 -28.60 -87.81 -15.62
C MET A 469 -29.38 -86.55 -16.00
N ARG A 470 -29.12 -85.50 -15.22
CA ARG A 470 -29.25 -84.05 -15.47
C ARG A 470 -30.10 -83.59 -16.66
N LEU A 471 -31.09 -82.77 -16.33
CA LEU A 471 -31.26 -81.47 -16.97
C LEU A 471 -31.38 -80.42 -15.87
N GLU A 472 -30.42 -79.51 -15.84
CA GLU A 472 -30.49 -78.28 -15.06
C GLU A 472 -31.53 -77.37 -15.72
N SER A 473 -32.64 -77.17 -15.02
CA SER A 473 -33.30 -75.87 -15.03
C SER A 473 -33.87 -75.57 -13.64
N SER A 474 -33.39 -74.45 -13.13
CA SER A 474 -33.96 -73.58 -12.09
C SER A 474 -35.04 -74.15 -11.18
N ASP A 475 -34.64 -74.30 -9.91
CA ASP A 475 -35.43 -74.13 -8.70
C ASP A 475 -36.85 -74.71 -8.73
N ARG A 476 -36.94 -76.00 -8.42
CA ARG A 476 -38.08 -76.53 -7.69
C ARG A 476 -37.64 -77.13 -6.37
N SER A 477 -37.93 -76.38 -5.32
CA SER A 477 -38.20 -76.90 -3.98
C SER A 477 -39.10 -78.13 -4.09
N ARG A 478 -38.51 -79.32 -3.92
CA ARG A 478 -39.27 -80.53 -3.59
C ARG A 478 -39.97 -80.28 -2.25
N SER A 479 -41.27 -80.55 -2.23
CA SER A 479 -42.03 -80.93 -1.04
C SER A 479 -41.96 -79.96 0.15
N MET A 480 -42.40 -78.73 -0.07
CA MET A 480 -43.21 -78.04 0.95
C MET A 480 -44.67 -78.27 0.57
N SER A 481 -45.49 -78.72 1.50
CA SER A 481 -46.92 -78.99 1.33
C SER A 481 -47.75 -77.74 0.97
N ARG A 482 -47.11 -76.59 0.75
CA ARG A 482 -47.67 -75.35 0.21
C ARG A 482 -46.69 -74.73 -0.78
N PRO A 483 -47.14 -74.26 -1.96
CA PRO A 483 -46.33 -73.41 -2.83
C PRO A 483 -45.91 -72.14 -2.07
N PRO A 484 -44.75 -71.54 -2.38
CA PRO A 484 -44.38 -70.25 -1.82
C PRO A 484 -45.45 -69.18 -2.16
N ARG A 485 -45.65 -68.25 -1.23
CA ARG A 485 -46.86 -67.39 -1.17
C ARG A 485 -47.03 -66.48 -2.39
N ASP A 486 -45.94 -66.19 -3.10
CA ASP A 486 -45.87 -65.41 -4.34
C ASP A 486 -46.25 -66.23 -5.59
N GLU A 487 -46.25 -67.57 -5.50
CA GLU A 487 -46.73 -68.48 -6.55
C GLU A 487 -48.18 -68.93 -6.32
N MET A 488 -48.64 -68.96 -5.07
CA MET A 488 -50.04 -69.24 -4.73
C MET A 488 -50.97 -68.17 -5.34
N GLY A 489 -51.75 -68.53 -6.35
CA GLY A 489 -52.73 -67.66 -7.02
C GLY A 489 -52.31 -67.16 -8.40
N VAL A 490 -51.11 -67.50 -8.89
CA VAL A 490 -50.65 -67.16 -10.24
C VAL A 490 -50.72 -68.41 -11.12
N LYS A 491 -51.48 -68.35 -12.22
CA LYS A 491 -51.75 -69.53 -13.08
C LYS A 491 -50.56 -69.98 -13.93
N ASP A 492 -49.75 -69.05 -14.45
CA ASP A 492 -48.68 -69.33 -15.42
C ASP A 492 -47.32 -68.76 -15.03
N VAL A 493 -46.24 -69.44 -15.46
CA VAL A 493 -44.84 -69.04 -15.20
C VAL A 493 -44.49 -67.71 -15.88
N ALA A 494 -45.03 -67.45 -17.08
CA ALA A 494 -44.87 -66.15 -17.76
C ALA A 494 -45.60 -65.02 -17.02
N MET A 495 -46.73 -65.31 -16.38
CA MET A 495 -47.44 -64.34 -15.55
C MET A 495 -46.66 -64.07 -14.25
N LYS A 496 -46.01 -65.08 -13.67
CA LYS A 496 -45.13 -64.92 -12.50
C LYS A 496 -43.96 -63.98 -12.79
N SER A 497 -43.24 -64.17 -13.89
CA SER A 497 -42.13 -63.28 -14.27
C SER A 497 -42.63 -61.86 -14.55
N LYS A 498 -43.79 -61.72 -15.19
CA LYS A 498 -44.44 -60.41 -15.40
C LYS A 498 -44.81 -59.74 -14.08
N LEU A 499 -45.39 -60.45 -13.11
CA LEU A 499 -45.73 -59.93 -11.78
C LEU A 499 -44.50 -59.55 -10.96
N GLN A 500 -43.43 -60.35 -11.01
CA GLN A 500 -42.14 -60.00 -10.37
C GLN A 500 -41.56 -58.71 -10.94
N ASN A 501 -41.62 -58.54 -12.27
CA ASN A 501 -41.17 -57.31 -12.93
C ASN A 501 -42.05 -56.10 -12.58
N ILE A 502 -43.38 -56.29 -12.50
CA ILE A 502 -44.31 -55.25 -12.08
C ILE A 502 -44.06 -54.85 -10.62
N ALA A 503 -43.90 -55.82 -9.71
CA ALA A 503 -43.56 -55.58 -8.31
C ALA A 503 -42.24 -54.82 -8.20
N HIS A 504 -41.18 -55.29 -8.86
CA HIS A 504 -39.89 -54.63 -8.86
C HIS A 504 -39.97 -53.18 -9.39
N LYS A 505 -40.76 -52.94 -10.44
CA LYS A 505 -40.97 -51.59 -11.00
C LYS A 505 -41.79 -50.69 -10.08
N ALA A 506 -42.83 -51.21 -9.42
CA ALA A 506 -43.65 -50.48 -8.46
C ALA A 506 -42.85 -50.07 -7.22
N LEU A 507 -42.04 -50.98 -6.68
CA LEU A 507 -41.21 -50.75 -5.49
C LEU A 507 -40.04 -49.82 -5.79
N LYS A 508 -39.29 -50.09 -6.87
CA LYS A 508 -38.13 -49.29 -7.28
C LYS A 508 -38.52 -47.84 -7.53
N LYS A 509 -39.67 -47.57 -8.17
CA LYS A 509 -40.10 -46.20 -8.47
C LYS A 509 -40.35 -45.37 -7.21
N LYS A 510 -40.87 -45.96 -6.13
CA LYS A 510 -41.16 -45.25 -4.86
C LYS A 510 -39.92 -45.18 -3.97
N ILE A 511 -39.20 -46.29 -3.84
CA ILE A 511 -38.02 -46.44 -2.97
C ILE A 511 -36.85 -45.65 -3.52
N ALA A 512 -36.50 -45.81 -4.80
CA ALA A 512 -35.35 -45.11 -5.39
C ALA A 512 -35.60 -43.60 -5.51
N ARG A 513 -36.82 -43.16 -5.86
CA ARG A 513 -37.13 -41.73 -5.98
C ARG A 513 -37.09 -40.99 -4.65
N LYS A 514 -37.45 -41.65 -3.53
CA LYS A 514 -37.45 -41.05 -2.19
C LYS A 514 -36.22 -41.43 -1.35
N GLY A 515 -35.33 -42.29 -1.87
CA GLY A 515 -34.15 -42.78 -1.14
C GLY A 515 -34.49 -43.65 0.08
N MET A 516 -35.59 -44.40 0.06
CA MET A 516 -36.00 -45.25 1.20
C MET A 516 -35.16 -46.52 1.27
N LYS A 517 -34.95 -47.09 2.47
CA LYS A 517 -34.17 -48.34 2.61
C LYS A 517 -34.92 -49.60 2.16
N GLY A 518 -36.23 -49.54 2.07
CA GLY A 518 -37.12 -50.63 1.67
C GLY A 518 -38.58 -50.23 1.86
N GLU A 519 -39.52 -51.14 1.59
CA GLU A 519 -40.95 -50.86 1.83
C GLU A 519 -41.31 -50.66 3.31
N GLY A 520 -40.58 -51.32 4.21
CA GLY A 520 -40.77 -51.21 5.65
C GLY A 520 -40.29 -49.88 6.24
N ASP A 521 -39.48 -49.12 5.49
CA ASP A 521 -38.96 -47.82 5.93
C ASP A 521 -40.03 -46.74 5.72
N ARG A 522 -40.73 -46.42 6.82
CA ARG A 522 -41.80 -45.41 6.86
C ARG A 522 -41.44 -44.25 7.77
N PHE A 523 -40.15 -44.03 8.02
CA PHE A 523 -39.69 -42.95 8.90
C PHE A 523 -40.07 -41.59 8.32
N ILE A 524 -40.80 -40.79 9.09
CA ILE A 524 -41.15 -39.42 8.73
C ILE A 524 -40.24 -38.49 9.53
N GLY A 525 -39.20 -37.98 8.87
CA GLY A 525 -38.35 -36.95 9.46
C GLY A 525 -39.14 -35.66 9.72
N THR A 526 -39.02 -35.10 10.92
CA THR A 526 -39.61 -33.80 11.25
C THR A 526 -38.82 -32.69 10.56
N LYS A 527 -39.27 -32.27 9.37
CA LYS A 527 -38.61 -31.22 8.57
C LYS A 527 -38.55 -29.87 9.30
N MET A 528 -39.55 -29.58 10.12
CA MET A 528 -39.59 -28.38 10.96
C MET A 528 -39.67 -28.75 12.44
N PRO A 529 -38.53 -29.06 13.09
CA PRO A 529 -38.53 -29.36 14.51
C PRO A 529 -39.01 -28.15 15.32
N LYS A 530 -39.96 -28.37 16.24
CA LYS A 530 -40.60 -27.28 17.00
C LYS A 530 -39.59 -26.39 17.72
N HIS A 531 -38.52 -26.94 18.29
CA HIS A 531 -37.46 -26.18 18.97
C HIS A 531 -36.56 -25.34 18.04
N LEU A 532 -36.67 -25.51 16.70
CA LEU A 532 -36.03 -24.66 15.68
C LEU A 532 -36.94 -23.51 15.24
N PHE A 533 -38.24 -23.78 15.12
CA PHE A 533 -39.17 -22.90 14.44
C PHE A 533 -40.23 -22.27 15.35
N SER A 534 -40.25 -22.62 16.64
CA SER A 534 -41.16 -22.04 17.63
C SER A 534 -40.38 -21.46 18.81
N GLY A 535 -40.94 -20.41 19.42
CA GLY A 535 -40.26 -19.57 20.39
C GLY A 535 -39.66 -18.33 19.73
N LYS A 536 -39.56 -17.24 20.49
CA LYS A 536 -38.81 -16.05 20.10
C LYS A 536 -37.70 -15.86 21.13
N ARG A 537 -36.50 -15.50 20.66
CA ARG A 537 -35.38 -15.23 21.55
C ARG A 537 -35.68 -13.97 22.36
N GLY A 538 -35.94 -14.14 23.66
CA GLY A 538 -36.10 -13.05 24.61
C GLY A 538 -34.75 -12.48 25.05
N ILE A 539 -34.78 -11.47 25.93
CA ILE A 539 -33.60 -10.95 26.61
C ILE A 539 -33.37 -11.81 27.86
N GLY A 540 -32.36 -12.67 27.84
CA GLY A 540 -32.07 -13.65 28.89
C GLY A 540 -31.29 -14.86 28.39
N LYS A 541 -31.41 -16.00 29.09
CA LYS A 541 -30.78 -17.27 28.69
C LYS A 541 -31.35 -17.75 27.35
N THR A 542 -30.48 -18.20 26.46
CA THR A 542 -30.84 -18.72 25.15
C THR A 542 -30.91 -20.25 25.14
N ASP A 543 -31.84 -20.82 24.37
CA ASP A 543 -32.05 -22.28 24.28
C ASP A 543 -30.92 -23.02 23.56
N ARG A 544 -29.99 -22.28 22.95
CA ARG A 544 -28.79 -22.79 22.29
C ARG A 544 -27.61 -21.92 22.65
N ARG A 545 -26.44 -22.57 22.70
CA ARG A 545 -25.16 -21.94 22.98
C ARG A 545 -24.71 -21.07 21.81
#